data_AF-A0A9X2SUE0-F1
#
_entry.id   AF-A0A9X2SUE0-F1
#
_cell.length_a   1.000
_cell.length_b   1.000
_cell.length_c   1.000
_cell.angle_alpha   90.00
_cell.angle_beta   90.00
_cell.angle_gamma   90.00
#
_symmetry.space_group_name_H-M   'P 1'
#
loop_
_entity.id
_entity.type
_entity.pdbx_description
1 polymer ?
#
loop_
_entity_poly.entity_id
_entity_poly.type
_entity_poly.pdbx_seq_one_letter_code
_entity_poly.pdbx_strand_id
1 'polypeptide(L)'
;MIKRILLSIVLLLVIAYLVVAVTTLNRKPASQVCHDMELVIEDTIYAGFITKKEVATLLEKKGISPIGKDLKRVRTKTLERELAKHPLIDQAECYKTPSGKLCIEVTQRIPILRVMSANGENYYLDNKGTVMPPDAKCIAHLAIVTGNVEKSFAMRDLYKFGVFLQKNSFWNAQIEQIHVLPGKNIELVPRVGDHLIYLGKMADFEKKLKRVKAFYERGLNQVGWNKYSRINVEFDNQIICTKREK
;
A
#
# COMPACT_ATOMS: atom_id res chain seq x y z
N MET A 1 9.36 -67.68 -30.53
CA MET A 1 8.08 -67.03 -30.87
C MET A 1 7.33 -66.50 -29.64
N ILE A 2 7.24 -67.27 -28.55
CA ILE A 2 6.57 -66.86 -27.28
C ILE A 2 7.06 -65.52 -26.72
N LYS A 3 8.38 -65.26 -26.69
CA LYS A 3 8.93 -63.97 -26.21
C LYS A 3 8.44 -62.74 -27.00
N ARG A 4 8.23 -62.88 -28.33
CA ARG A 4 7.72 -61.79 -29.18
C ARG A 4 6.24 -61.54 -28.93
N ILE A 5 5.46 -62.61 -28.73
CA ILE A 5 4.03 -62.53 -28.38
C ILE A 5 3.85 -61.89 -27.00
N LEU A 6 4.67 -62.27 -26.01
CA LEU A 6 4.66 -61.67 -24.67
C LEU A 6 4.99 -60.18 -24.71
N LEU A 7 5.99 -59.78 -25.50
CA LEU A 7 6.37 -58.38 -25.69
C LEU A 7 5.24 -57.55 -26.31
N SER A 8 4.53 -58.11 -27.31
CA SER A 8 3.38 -57.46 -27.94
C SER A 8 2.22 -57.29 -26.96
N ILE A 9 1.94 -58.26 -26.08
CA ILE A 9 0.88 -58.16 -25.06
C ILE A 9 1.21 -57.09 -24.03
N VAL A 10 2.45 -57.04 -23.54
CA VAL A 10 2.90 -56.00 -22.59
C VAL A 10 2.79 -54.61 -23.21
N LEU A 11 3.21 -54.46 -24.47
CA LEU A 11 3.09 -53.19 -25.19
C LEU A 11 1.62 -52.75 -25.31
N LEU A 12 0.72 -53.68 -25.59
CA LEU A 12 -0.72 -53.40 -25.74
C LEU A 12 -1.34 -52.98 -24.39
N LEU A 13 -0.94 -53.61 -23.28
CA LEU A 13 -1.35 -53.22 -21.93
C LEU A 13 -0.84 -51.82 -21.55
N VAL A 14 0.41 -51.50 -21.90
CA VAL A 14 0.97 -50.16 -21.68
C VAL A 14 0.21 -49.10 -22.49
N ILE A 15 -0.11 -49.39 -23.75
CA ILE A 15 -0.91 -48.49 -24.60
C ILE A 15 -2.31 -48.31 -24.01
N ALA A 16 -2.98 -49.39 -23.60
CA ALA A 16 -4.31 -49.32 -22.98
C ALA A 16 -4.29 -48.50 -21.69
N TYR A 17 -3.28 -48.70 -20.83
CA TYR A 17 -3.09 -47.91 -19.62
C TYR A 17 -2.87 -46.43 -19.95
N LEU A 18 -2.01 -46.11 -20.92
CA LEU A 18 -1.75 -44.73 -21.34
C LEU A 18 -3.03 -44.07 -21.89
N VAL A 19 -3.84 -44.78 -22.67
CA VAL A 19 -5.13 -44.27 -23.17
C VAL A 19 -6.09 -43.97 -22.00
N VAL A 20 -6.20 -44.87 -21.01
CA VAL A 20 -7.04 -44.65 -19.83
C VAL A 20 -6.51 -43.50 -18.96
N ALA A 21 -5.20 -43.42 -18.75
CA ALA A 21 -4.57 -42.35 -17.99
C ALA A 21 -4.79 -40.98 -18.66
N VAL A 22 -4.57 -40.88 -19.98
CA VAL A 22 -4.77 -39.63 -20.74
C VAL A 22 -6.24 -39.23 -20.74
N THR A 23 -7.18 -40.16 -20.90
CA THR A 23 -8.62 -39.84 -20.92
C THR A 23 -9.15 -39.44 -19.55
N THR A 24 -8.67 -40.06 -18.46
CA THR A 24 -9.08 -39.70 -17.09
C THR A 24 -8.47 -38.39 -16.63
N LEU A 25 -7.20 -38.13 -16.95
CA LEU A 25 -6.52 -36.88 -16.61
C LEU A 25 -7.01 -35.68 -17.46
N ASN A 26 -7.39 -35.91 -18.72
CA ASN A 26 -7.92 -34.86 -19.61
C ASN A 26 -9.44 -34.67 -19.52
N ARG A 27 -10.15 -35.45 -18.69
CA ARG A 27 -11.57 -35.16 -18.42
C ARG A 27 -11.66 -33.81 -17.72
N LYS A 28 -12.12 -32.80 -18.46
CA LYS A 28 -12.46 -31.49 -17.89
C LYS A 28 -13.45 -31.74 -16.74
N PRO A 29 -13.23 -31.20 -15.53
CA PRO A 29 -14.20 -31.34 -14.47
C PRO A 29 -15.58 -30.90 -14.99
N ALA A 30 -16.61 -31.67 -14.61
CA ALA A 30 -18.01 -31.33 -14.87
C ALA A 30 -18.26 -29.89 -14.39
N SER A 31 -19.27 -29.22 -14.96
CA SER A 31 -19.69 -27.89 -14.49
C SER A 31 -19.77 -27.92 -12.95
N GLN A 32 -18.81 -27.26 -12.30
CA GLN A 32 -18.78 -27.14 -10.85
C GLN A 32 -19.45 -25.82 -10.52
N VAL A 33 -20.46 -25.91 -9.67
CA VAL A 33 -21.07 -24.73 -9.07
C VAL A 33 -20.08 -24.15 -8.07
N CYS A 34 -19.98 -22.82 -8.00
CA CYS A 34 -19.19 -22.17 -6.98
C CYS A 34 -19.85 -22.41 -5.61
N HIS A 35 -19.23 -23.28 -4.81
CA HIS A 35 -19.75 -23.65 -3.50
C HIS A 35 -19.39 -22.62 -2.42
N ASP A 36 -18.27 -21.94 -2.60
CA ASP A 36 -17.70 -21.05 -1.60
C ASP A 36 -16.86 -19.95 -2.25
N MET A 37 -16.81 -18.80 -1.58
CA MET A 37 -16.02 -17.65 -1.98
C MET A 37 -15.06 -17.30 -0.86
N GLU A 38 -13.76 -17.49 -1.13
CA GLU A 38 -12.71 -17.13 -0.19
C GLU A 38 -12.27 -15.70 -0.48
N LEU A 39 -12.33 -14.86 0.56
CA LEU A 39 -11.97 -13.46 0.44
C LEU A 39 -10.79 -13.14 1.36
N VAL A 40 -9.71 -12.70 0.76
CA VAL A 40 -8.46 -12.33 1.42
C VAL A 40 -8.23 -10.84 1.20
N ILE A 41 -7.98 -10.12 2.29
CA ILE A 41 -7.63 -8.70 2.25
C ILE A 41 -6.18 -8.60 2.72
N GLU A 42 -5.32 -8.17 1.81
CA GLU A 42 -3.90 -7.98 2.11
C GLU A 42 -3.69 -6.66 2.85
N ASP A 43 -2.58 -6.57 3.60
CA ASP A 43 -2.12 -5.35 4.27
C ASP A 43 -3.10 -4.70 5.25
N THR A 44 -3.79 -5.51 6.05
CA THR A 44 -4.71 -5.05 7.11
C THR A 44 -4.05 -4.19 8.20
N ILE A 45 -2.72 -4.21 8.31
CA ILE A 45 -1.95 -3.58 9.39
C ILE A 45 -2.07 -2.04 9.39
N TYR A 46 -2.20 -1.40 8.23
CA TYR A 46 -2.14 0.07 8.11
C TYR A 46 -3.50 0.73 7.86
N ALA A 47 -4.54 -0.07 7.63
CA ALA A 47 -5.50 0.29 6.61
C ALA A 47 -6.77 -0.56 6.75
N GLY A 48 -7.52 -0.42 7.85
CA GLY A 48 -8.84 -1.05 8.00
C GLY A 48 -9.93 -0.41 7.12
N PHE A 49 -9.61 -0.07 5.87
CA PHE A 49 -10.51 0.69 4.98
C PHE A 49 -11.62 -0.15 4.40
N ILE A 50 -11.34 -1.41 4.09
CA ILE A 50 -12.24 -2.34 3.42
C ILE A 50 -12.34 -3.61 4.26
N THR A 51 -13.57 -4.03 4.50
CA THR A 51 -13.86 -5.28 5.21
C THR A 51 -14.34 -6.36 4.25
N LYS A 52 -14.17 -7.63 4.65
CA LYS A 52 -14.68 -8.76 3.84
C LYS A 52 -16.17 -8.63 3.56
N LYS A 53 -16.93 -8.13 4.54
CA LYS A 53 -18.38 -7.88 4.45
C LYS A 53 -18.71 -6.82 3.42
N GLU A 54 -17.93 -5.75 3.36
CA GLU A 54 -18.14 -4.65 2.42
C GLU A 54 -17.91 -5.09 0.98
N VAL A 55 -16.85 -5.87 0.72
CA VAL A 55 -16.60 -6.45 -0.59
C VAL A 55 -17.71 -7.43 -0.98
N ALA A 56 -18.14 -8.31 -0.07
CA ALA A 56 -19.26 -9.22 -0.33
C ALA A 56 -20.55 -8.44 -0.68
N THR A 57 -20.87 -7.40 0.10
CA THR A 57 -22.03 -6.54 -0.13
C THR A 57 -21.94 -5.80 -1.48
N LEU A 58 -20.74 -5.36 -1.88
CA LEU A 58 -20.49 -4.72 -3.17
C LEU A 58 -20.78 -5.67 -4.33
N LEU A 59 -20.31 -6.92 -4.24
CA LEU A 59 -20.54 -7.96 -5.25
C LEU A 59 -22.03 -8.34 -5.37
N GLU A 60 -22.73 -8.42 -4.23
CA GLU A 60 -24.17 -8.68 -4.19
C GLU A 60 -24.98 -7.54 -4.81
N LYS A 61 -24.73 -6.29 -4.41
CA LYS A 61 -25.41 -5.10 -4.96
C LYS A 61 -25.23 -4.97 -6.48
N LYS A 62 -24.12 -5.45 -7.02
CA LYS A 62 -23.83 -5.45 -8.46
C LYS A 62 -24.37 -6.69 -9.19
N GLY A 63 -24.98 -7.65 -8.49
CA GLY A 63 -25.51 -8.89 -9.06
C GLY A 63 -24.44 -9.86 -9.58
N ILE A 64 -23.18 -9.62 -9.22
CA ILE A 64 -22.02 -10.38 -9.71
C ILE A 64 -21.52 -11.42 -8.69
N SER A 65 -22.22 -11.60 -7.57
CA SER A 65 -21.88 -12.63 -6.58
C SER A 65 -21.66 -14.00 -7.27
N PRO A 66 -20.52 -14.67 -7.01
CA PRO A 66 -20.14 -15.90 -7.70
C PRO A 66 -20.80 -17.14 -7.08
N ILE A 67 -21.23 -17.06 -5.82
CA ILE A 67 -21.81 -18.17 -5.06
C ILE A 67 -23.07 -18.67 -5.76
N GLY A 68 -23.19 -19.98 -5.95
CA GLY A 68 -24.34 -20.60 -6.60
C GLY A 68 -24.35 -20.50 -8.13
N LYS A 69 -23.35 -19.85 -8.76
CA LYS A 69 -23.20 -19.80 -10.23
C LYS A 69 -22.24 -20.87 -10.72
N ASP A 70 -22.42 -21.29 -11.97
CA ASP A 70 -21.46 -22.16 -12.68
C ASP A 70 -20.10 -21.45 -12.80
N LEU A 71 -19.04 -22.06 -12.22
CA LEU A 71 -17.70 -21.50 -12.24
C LEU A 71 -17.18 -21.26 -13.66
N LYS A 72 -17.59 -22.04 -14.67
CA LYS A 72 -17.19 -21.80 -16.06
C LYS A 72 -17.78 -20.49 -16.59
N ARG A 73 -18.96 -20.09 -16.12
CA ARG A 73 -19.64 -18.84 -16.51
C ARG A 73 -19.17 -17.63 -15.72
N VAL A 74 -18.61 -17.82 -14.53
CA VAL A 74 -18.02 -16.73 -13.73
C VAL A 74 -16.79 -16.17 -14.44
N ARG A 75 -16.85 -14.91 -14.85
CA ARG A 75 -15.73 -14.18 -15.48
C ARG A 75 -14.94 -13.43 -14.41
N THR A 76 -13.77 -13.91 -14.05
CA THR A 76 -12.90 -13.30 -13.03
C THR A 76 -12.52 -11.86 -13.39
N LYS A 77 -12.16 -11.61 -14.66
CA LYS A 77 -11.86 -10.27 -15.17
C LYS A 77 -12.98 -9.25 -14.97
N THR A 78 -14.25 -9.69 -14.98
CA THR A 78 -15.38 -8.81 -14.69
C THR A 78 -15.43 -8.47 -13.22
N LEU A 79 -15.21 -9.44 -12.33
CA LEU A 79 -15.14 -9.22 -10.89
C LEU A 79 -14.01 -8.25 -10.54
N GLU A 80 -12.79 -8.51 -11.04
CA GLU A 80 -11.62 -7.65 -10.85
C GLU A 80 -11.91 -6.21 -11.28
N ARG A 81 -12.51 -6.02 -12.47
CA ARG A 81 -12.85 -4.69 -12.97
C ARG A 81 -13.89 -3.96 -12.13
N GLU A 82 -14.91 -4.66 -11.64
CA GLU A 82 -15.93 -4.04 -10.79
C GLU A 82 -15.38 -3.71 -9.41
N LEU A 83 -14.52 -4.56 -8.84
CA LEU A 83 -13.81 -4.29 -7.58
C LEU A 83 -12.83 -3.12 -7.72
N ALA A 84 -12.07 -3.05 -8.81
CA ALA A 84 -11.11 -1.96 -9.07
C ALA A 84 -11.75 -0.57 -9.22
N LYS A 85 -13.08 -0.48 -9.41
CA LYS A 85 -13.79 0.81 -9.38
C LYS A 85 -13.97 1.35 -7.96
N HIS A 86 -13.84 0.50 -6.94
CA HIS A 86 -13.96 0.94 -5.57
C HIS A 86 -12.75 1.82 -5.21
N PRO A 87 -12.95 3.05 -4.71
CA PRO A 87 -11.90 4.05 -4.71
C PRO A 87 -10.82 3.84 -3.62
N LEU A 88 -11.02 2.85 -2.75
CA LEU A 88 -10.08 2.39 -1.72
C LEU A 88 -9.39 1.06 -2.07
N ILE A 89 -9.80 0.39 -3.15
CA ILE A 89 -9.14 -0.81 -3.66
C ILE A 89 -8.00 -0.38 -4.56
N ASP A 90 -6.81 -0.90 -4.30
CA ASP A 90 -5.64 -0.66 -5.16
C ASP A 90 -5.56 -1.69 -6.27
N GLN A 91 -5.66 -2.97 -5.91
CA GLN A 91 -5.69 -4.10 -6.84
C GLN A 91 -6.65 -5.17 -6.33
N ALA A 92 -7.28 -5.86 -7.27
CA ALA A 92 -8.12 -7.02 -7.00
C ALA A 92 -7.73 -8.14 -7.96
N GLU A 93 -7.46 -9.31 -7.41
CA GLU A 93 -7.16 -10.52 -8.17
C GLU A 93 -8.22 -11.57 -7.88
N CYS A 94 -8.72 -12.20 -8.94
CA CYS A 94 -9.75 -13.22 -8.82
C CYS A 94 -9.34 -14.46 -9.59
N TYR A 95 -9.28 -15.60 -8.90
CA TYR A 95 -8.96 -16.88 -9.52
C TYR A 95 -9.83 -18.01 -8.98
N LYS A 96 -9.89 -19.10 -9.74
CA LYS A 96 -10.72 -20.27 -9.43
C LYS A 96 -9.80 -21.38 -8.94
N THR A 97 -10.17 -22.02 -7.85
CA THR A 97 -9.42 -23.15 -7.32
C THR A 97 -9.88 -24.46 -7.97
N PRO A 98 -9.01 -25.49 -8.05
CA PRO A 98 -9.43 -26.84 -8.45
C PRO A 98 -10.51 -27.47 -7.56
N SER A 99 -10.65 -26.98 -6.31
CA SER A 99 -11.66 -27.42 -5.35
C SER A 99 -13.05 -26.80 -5.58
N GLY A 100 -13.23 -25.98 -6.61
CA GLY A 100 -14.53 -25.37 -6.92
C GLY A 100 -14.84 -24.13 -6.08
N LYS A 101 -13.82 -23.45 -5.55
CA LYS A 101 -13.95 -22.16 -4.87
C LYS A 101 -13.52 -21.02 -5.78
N LEU A 102 -14.06 -19.83 -5.52
CA LEU A 102 -13.51 -18.60 -6.08
C LEU A 102 -12.73 -17.84 -4.99
N CYS A 103 -11.45 -17.60 -5.25
CA CYS A 103 -10.63 -16.74 -4.40
C CYS A 103 -10.65 -15.31 -4.94
N ILE A 104 -10.85 -14.36 -4.04
CA ILE A 104 -10.79 -12.93 -4.29
C ILE A 104 -9.76 -12.35 -3.33
N GLU A 105 -8.63 -11.92 -3.88
CA GLU A 105 -7.57 -11.21 -3.16
C GLU A 105 -7.70 -9.73 -3.46
N VAL A 106 -7.76 -8.91 -2.40
CA VAL A 106 -7.93 -7.46 -2.51
C VAL A 106 -6.80 -6.77 -1.74
N THR A 107 -6.06 -5.91 -2.44
CA THR A 107 -5.11 -4.99 -1.82
C THR A 107 -5.74 -3.61 -1.69
N GLN A 108 -5.43 -2.94 -0.58
CA GLN A 108 -6.02 -1.64 -0.25
C GLN A 108 -5.03 -0.51 -0.53
N ARG A 109 -5.55 0.67 -0.85
CA ARG A 109 -4.71 1.86 -0.96
C ARG A 109 -4.07 2.20 0.39
N ILE A 110 -2.79 2.56 0.36
CA ILE A 110 -2.00 2.82 1.56
C ILE A 110 -1.83 4.34 1.73
N PRO A 111 -2.42 4.96 2.77
CA PRO A 111 -2.21 6.37 3.05
C PRO A 111 -0.78 6.60 3.56
N ILE A 112 -0.15 7.70 3.16
CA ILE A 112 1.20 8.06 3.60
C ILE A 112 1.24 9.40 4.35
N LEU A 113 0.31 10.30 4.04
CA LEU A 113 0.24 11.64 4.63
C LEU A 113 -1.22 12.07 4.77
N ARG A 114 -1.51 12.86 5.80
CA ARG A 114 -2.77 13.60 5.90
C ARG A 114 -2.50 15.06 5.61
N VAL A 115 -3.15 15.62 4.61
CA VAL A 115 -3.05 17.05 4.28
C VAL A 115 -4.20 17.79 4.95
N MET A 116 -3.87 18.81 5.73
CA MET A 116 -4.78 19.77 6.35
C MET A 116 -4.31 21.18 5.97
N SER A 117 -4.70 21.60 4.77
CA SER A 117 -4.24 22.86 4.18
C SER A 117 -4.96 24.05 4.80
N ALA A 118 -4.31 25.22 4.80
CA ALA A 118 -4.86 26.47 5.33
C ALA A 118 -6.11 26.94 4.59
N ASN A 119 -6.34 26.48 3.36
CA ASN A 119 -7.56 26.75 2.58
C ASN A 119 -8.78 25.92 3.03
N GLY A 120 -8.65 25.08 4.06
CA GLY A 120 -9.70 24.22 4.59
C GLY A 120 -9.77 22.81 3.97
N GLU A 121 -8.92 22.50 2.97
CA GLU A 121 -8.86 21.14 2.42
C GLU A 121 -8.29 20.15 3.45
N ASN A 122 -8.98 19.01 3.61
CA ASN A 122 -8.57 17.91 4.49
C ASN A 122 -8.72 16.58 3.75
N TYR A 123 -7.60 15.91 3.48
CA TYR A 123 -7.61 14.65 2.73
C TYR A 123 -6.37 13.80 3.02
N TYR A 124 -6.46 12.50 2.74
CA TYR A 124 -5.30 11.61 2.75
C TYR A 124 -4.65 11.55 1.36
N LEU A 125 -3.34 11.43 1.34
CA LEU A 125 -2.53 11.17 0.15
C LEU A 125 -1.99 9.74 0.24
N ASP A 126 -2.10 8.98 -0.84
CA ASP A 126 -1.60 7.60 -0.89
C ASP A 126 -0.13 7.49 -1.35
N ASN A 127 0.41 6.27 -1.26
CA ASN A 127 1.75 5.92 -1.70
C ASN A 127 2.01 6.08 -3.23
N LYS A 128 0.96 6.35 -4.02
CA LYS A 128 1.03 6.64 -5.46
C LYS A 128 0.90 8.14 -5.76
N GLY A 129 0.82 8.99 -4.73
CA GLY A 129 0.67 10.44 -4.89
C GLY A 129 -0.72 10.88 -5.31
N THR A 130 -1.73 10.04 -5.09
CA THR A 130 -3.14 10.32 -5.42
C THR A 130 -3.95 10.60 -4.17
N VAL A 131 -4.88 11.55 -4.26
CA VAL A 131 -5.80 11.88 -3.17
C VAL A 131 -6.74 10.71 -2.92
N MET A 132 -6.93 10.37 -1.66
CA MET A 132 -7.90 9.37 -1.24
C MET A 132 -9.28 10.01 -1.02
N PRO A 133 -10.37 9.25 -1.20
CA PRO A 133 -11.72 9.72 -0.96
C PRO A 133 -11.92 10.24 0.48
N PRO A 134 -12.67 11.33 0.69
CA PRO A 134 -12.88 11.92 2.02
C PRO A 134 -13.76 11.06 2.95
N ASP A 135 -14.59 10.19 2.38
CA ASP A 135 -15.44 9.22 3.07
C ASP A 135 -14.68 7.97 3.54
N ALA A 136 -13.39 7.87 3.24
CA ALA A 136 -12.51 6.86 3.80
C ALA A 136 -12.50 7.00 5.33
N LYS A 137 -13.18 6.08 6.03
CA LYS A 137 -13.21 6.00 7.50
C LYS A 137 -11.86 5.53 8.01
N CYS A 138 -10.86 6.41 7.94
CA CYS A 138 -9.48 6.13 8.24
C CYS A 138 -9.02 6.87 9.48
N ILE A 139 -8.48 6.12 10.42
CA ILE A 139 -7.69 6.64 11.52
C ILE A 139 -6.29 6.04 11.32
N ALA A 140 -5.42 6.78 10.62
CA ALA A 140 -4.04 6.38 10.41
C ALA A 140 -3.12 7.33 11.18
N HIS A 141 -2.17 6.75 11.92
CA HIS A 141 -1.11 7.49 12.60
C HIS A 141 -0.02 7.86 11.58
N LEU A 142 -0.22 8.99 10.89
CA LEU A 142 0.64 9.49 9.82
C LEU A 142 1.06 10.93 10.11
N ALA A 143 2.18 11.33 9.52
CA ALA A 143 2.59 12.73 9.55
C ALA A 143 1.52 13.63 8.88
N ILE A 144 1.23 14.76 9.53
CA ILE A 144 0.23 15.71 9.07
C ILE A 144 0.94 16.85 8.32
N VAL A 145 0.47 17.14 7.12
CA VAL A 145 0.93 18.28 6.33
C VAL A 145 0.00 19.47 6.61
N THR A 146 0.55 20.60 7.02
CA THR A 146 -0.22 21.83 7.31
C THR A 146 0.36 23.05 6.60
N GLY A 147 -0.32 24.19 6.66
CA GLY A 147 0.13 25.44 6.05
C GLY A 147 -0.41 25.67 4.64
N ASN A 148 0.32 26.38 3.80
CA ASN A 148 -0.12 26.72 2.44
C ASN A 148 0.19 25.58 1.46
N VAL A 149 -0.68 24.57 1.43
CA VAL A 149 -0.47 23.35 0.64
C VAL A 149 -1.31 23.40 -0.63
N GLU A 150 -0.67 23.57 -1.77
CA GLU A 150 -1.30 23.34 -3.07
C GLU A 150 -1.42 21.83 -3.35
N LYS A 151 -2.57 21.40 -3.86
CA LYS A 151 -2.83 19.98 -4.17
C LYS A 151 -1.79 19.38 -5.12
N SER A 152 -1.36 20.13 -6.13
CA SER A 152 -0.32 19.73 -7.09
C SER A 152 1.03 19.50 -6.41
N PHE A 153 1.42 20.39 -5.48
CA PHE A 153 2.65 20.25 -4.70
C PHE A 153 2.60 19.03 -3.78
N ALA A 154 1.45 18.79 -3.13
CA ALA A 154 1.26 17.58 -2.33
C ALA A 154 1.45 16.31 -3.17
N MET A 155 0.77 16.23 -4.32
CA MET A 155 0.75 15.05 -5.20
C MET A 155 2.06 14.82 -5.97
N ARG A 156 2.92 15.83 -6.16
CA ARG A 156 4.16 15.71 -6.95
C ARG A 156 5.45 15.72 -6.12
N ASP A 157 5.45 16.45 -5.02
CA ASP A 157 6.66 16.70 -4.23
C ASP A 157 6.54 16.05 -2.85
N LEU A 158 5.49 16.37 -2.09
CA LEU A 158 5.35 15.84 -0.72
C LEU A 158 5.10 14.33 -0.69
N TYR A 159 4.44 13.75 -1.69
CA TYR A 159 4.23 12.30 -1.74
C TYR A 159 5.56 11.52 -1.71
N LYS A 160 6.60 12.01 -2.41
CA LYS A 160 7.92 11.37 -2.43
C LYS A 160 8.53 11.34 -1.04
N PHE A 161 8.32 12.43 -0.30
CA PHE A 161 8.77 12.54 1.07
C PHE A 161 7.97 11.64 2.02
N GLY A 162 6.64 11.57 1.88
CA GLY A 162 5.81 10.65 2.64
C GLY A 162 6.21 9.18 2.41
N VAL A 163 6.46 8.78 1.16
CA VAL A 163 6.99 7.44 0.84
C VAL A 163 8.37 7.21 1.48
N PHE A 164 9.24 8.22 1.47
CA PHE A 164 10.54 8.13 2.14
C PHE A 164 10.37 7.93 3.66
N LEU A 165 9.51 8.71 4.31
CA LEU A 165 9.24 8.58 5.74
C LEU A 165 8.75 7.17 6.06
N GLN A 166 7.74 6.66 5.34
CA GLN A 166 7.20 5.33 5.57
C GLN A 166 8.26 4.22 5.45
N LYS A 167 9.23 4.36 4.53
CA LYS A 167 10.34 3.40 4.35
C LYS A 167 11.45 3.55 5.38
N ASN A 168 11.51 4.68 6.10
CA ASN A 168 12.55 4.98 7.07
C ASN A 168 12.00 4.97 8.49
N SER A 169 12.16 3.86 9.21
CA SER A 169 11.59 3.68 10.55
C SER A 169 11.95 4.80 11.54
N PHE A 170 13.18 5.31 11.48
CA PHE A 170 13.62 6.41 12.36
C PHE A 170 12.87 7.71 12.06
N TRP A 171 12.84 8.15 10.80
CA TRP A 171 12.17 9.39 10.44
C TRP A 171 10.65 9.29 10.49
N ASN A 172 10.08 8.12 10.19
CA ASN A 172 8.66 7.88 10.36
C ASN A 172 8.20 8.06 11.80
N ALA A 173 9.01 7.59 12.76
CA ALA A 173 8.71 7.72 14.19
C ALA A 173 9.00 9.13 14.73
N GLN A 174 9.87 9.88 14.05
CA GLN A 174 10.29 11.20 14.49
C GLN A 174 9.49 12.34 13.91
N ILE A 175 8.95 12.28 12.69
CA ILE A 175 8.28 13.43 12.07
C ILE A 175 6.77 13.35 12.29
N GLU A 176 6.24 14.30 13.08
CA GLU A 176 4.80 14.39 13.36
C GLU A 176 4.08 15.33 12.39
N GLN A 177 4.70 16.47 12.08
CA GLN A 177 4.10 17.48 11.22
C GLN A 177 5.10 17.99 10.19
N ILE A 178 4.60 18.22 8.98
CA ILE A 178 5.27 18.84 7.85
C ILE A 178 4.55 20.15 7.55
N HIS A 179 5.10 21.26 8.01
CA HIS A 179 4.51 22.58 7.80
C HIS A 179 5.05 23.21 6.50
N VAL A 180 4.15 23.58 5.59
CA VAL A 180 4.46 24.24 4.33
C VAL A 180 4.28 25.75 4.48
N LEU A 181 5.40 26.46 4.46
CA LEU A 181 5.45 27.92 4.55
C LEU A 181 5.08 28.59 3.20
N PRO A 182 4.74 29.88 3.21
CA PRO A 182 4.67 30.69 1.99
C PRO A 182 5.96 30.54 1.18
N GLY A 183 5.83 30.32 -0.13
CA GLY A 183 6.98 30.04 -1.00
C GLY A 183 7.44 28.57 -1.02
N LYS A 184 6.67 27.62 -0.46
CA LYS A 184 6.93 26.17 -0.53
C LYS A 184 8.21 25.72 0.20
N ASN A 185 8.61 26.47 1.22
CA ASN A 185 9.65 26.05 2.16
C ASN A 185 9.03 25.17 3.24
N ILE A 186 9.83 24.27 3.80
CA ILE A 186 9.34 23.21 4.67
C ILE A 186 9.97 23.30 6.05
N GLU A 187 9.11 23.22 7.06
CA GLU A 187 9.46 23.01 8.45
C GLU A 187 8.92 21.67 8.90
N LEU A 188 9.76 20.90 9.60
CA LEU A 188 9.34 19.67 10.23
C LEU A 188 9.27 19.86 11.74
N VAL A 189 8.19 19.34 12.32
CA VAL A 189 8.02 19.24 13.77
C VAL A 189 8.33 17.80 14.16
N PRO A 190 9.40 17.58 14.93
CA PRO A 190 9.74 16.26 15.44
C PRO A 190 8.87 15.88 16.64
N ARG A 191 8.74 14.57 16.90
CA ARG A 191 8.13 13.99 18.10
C ARG A 191 8.99 14.22 19.34
N VAL A 192 10.30 14.16 19.17
CA VAL A 192 11.28 14.28 20.26
C VAL A 192 12.06 15.57 20.15
N GLY A 193 12.16 16.27 21.28
CA GLY A 193 12.74 17.61 21.36
C GLY A 193 11.71 18.67 20.98
N ASP A 194 12.02 19.91 21.34
CA ASP A 194 11.12 21.05 21.12
C ASP A 194 11.73 22.04 20.10
N HIS A 195 12.52 21.53 19.16
CA HIS A 195 13.10 22.30 18.07
C HIS A 195 12.33 22.08 16.77
N LEU A 196 12.26 23.11 15.93
CA LEU A 196 11.82 22.98 14.54
C LEU A 196 13.00 22.62 13.65
N ILE A 197 12.79 21.71 12.70
CA ILE A 197 13.77 21.43 11.64
C ILE A 197 13.37 22.23 10.40
N TYR A 198 14.15 23.25 10.05
CA TYR A 198 13.93 23.99 8.81
C TYR A 198 14.71 23.33 7.67
N LEU A 199 13.99 22.68 6.76
CA LEU A 199 14.56 22.03 5.57
C LEU A 199 14.79 23.02 4.41
N GLY A 200 14.03 24.11 4.37
CA GLY A 200 13.93 24.96 3.18
C GLY A 200 13.20 24.23 2.06
N LYS A 201 13.74 24.24 0.83
CA LYS A 201 13.17 23.51 -0.30
C LYS A 201 13.27 21.98 -0.15
N MET A 202 12.35 21.25 -0.77
CA MET A 202 12.32 19.79 -0.76
C MET A 202 13.48 19.10 -1.50
N ALA A 203 14.23 19.82 -2.34
CA ALA A 203 15.40 19.25 -3.01
C ALA A 203 16.39 18.66 -1.99
N ASP A 204 16.92 17.47 -2.31
CA ASP A 204 17.91 16.74 -1.50
C ASP A 204 17.50 16.49 -0.03
N PHE A 205 16.20 16.37 0.27
CA PHE A 205 15.71 16.16 1.64
C PHE A 205 16.40 14.99 2.36
N GLU A 206 16.78 13.93 1.65
CA GLU A 206 17.47 12.77 2.23
C GLU A 206 18.85 13.14 2.79
N LYS A 207 19.63 13.94 2.04
CA LYS A 207 20.95 14.41 2.49
C LYS A 207 20.81 15.35 3.67
N LYS A 208 19.82 16.25 3.62
CA LYS A 208 19.51 17.19 4.70
C LYS A 208 19.16 16.43 5.98
N LEU A 209 18.26 15.45 5.91
CA LEU A 209 17.89 14.62 7.05
C LEU A 209 19.05 13.76 7.54
N LYS A 210 19.92 13.23 6.66
CA LYS A 210 21.14 12.54 7.09
C LYS A 210 22.03 13.43 7.97
N ARG A 211 22.17 14.72 7.63
CA ARG A 211 22.89 15.69 8.47
C ARG A 211 22.19 15.92 9.81
N VAL A 212 20.86 16.07 9.82
CA VAL A 212 20.10 16.22 11.07
C VAL A 212 20.30 15.00 11.98
N LYS A 213 20.25 13.78 11.43
CA LYS A 213 20.48 12.55 12.21
C LYS A 213 21.87 12.53 12.83
N ALA A 214 22.91 12.87 12.07
CA ALA A 214 24.27 12.96 12.60
C ALA A 214 24.39 14.01 13.73
N PHE A 215 23.66 15.13 13.61
CA PHE A 215 23.60 16.15 14.64
C PHE A 215 22.84 15.69 15.90
N TYR A 216 21.79 14.89 15.76
CA TYR A 216 21.12 14.28 16.92
C TYR A 216 22.05 13.34 17.66
N GLU A 217 22.74 12.46 16.93
CA GLU A 217 23.63 11.45 17.51
C GLU A 217 24.87 12.06 18.18
N ARG A 218 25.45 13.11 17.60
CA ARG A 218 26.74 13.66 18.06
C ARG A 218 26.62 15.02 18.75
N GLY A 219 25.72 15.88 18.27
CA GLY A 219 25.56 17.24 18.77
C GLY A 219 24.62 17.32 19.96
N LEU A 220 23.34 16.98 19.77
CA LEU A 220 22.32 17.10 20.82
C LEU A 220 22.60 16.21 22.04
N ASN A 221 23.23 15.06 21.84
CA ASN A 221 23.67 14.20 22.93
C ASN A 221 24.73 14.83 23.85
N GLN A 222 25.44 15.88 23.39
CA GLN A 222 26.41 16.61 24.20
C GLN A 222 25.83 17.89 24.81
N VAL A 223 25.04 18.64 24.04
CA VAL A 223 24.56 19.99 24.44
C VAL A 223 23.15 20.01 25.02
N GLY A 224 22.41 18.91 24.89
CA GLY A 224 21.02 18.74 25.33
C GLY A 224 20.00 19.02 24.23
N TRP A 225 18.91 18.25 24.23
CA TRP A 225 17.85 18.28 23.21
C TRP A 225 17.07 19.60 23.14
N ASN A 226 16.96 20.33 24.25
CA ASN A 226 16.17 21.58 24.32
C ASN A 226 17.05 22.84 24.22
N LYS A 227 18.29 22.70 23.75
CA LYS A 227 19.23 23.83 23.63
C LYS A 227 18.83 24.83 22.54
N TYR A 228 18.25 24.33 21.46
CA TYR A 228 17.93 25.09 20.27
C TYR A 228 16.43 25.13 20.04
N SER A 229 15.93 26.23 19.50
CA SER A 229 14.53 26.36 19.04
C SER A 229 14.38 25.99 17.57
N ARG A 230 15.45 26.14 16.77
CA ARG A 230 15.43 25.86 15.33
C ARG A 230 16.75 25.27 14.87
N ILE A 231 16.67 24.25 14.00
CA ILE A 231 17.79 23.60 13.33
C ILE A 231 17.58 23.78 11.82
N ASN A 232 18.34 24.67 11.21
CA ASN A 232 18.29 24.94 9.77
C ASN A 232 19.32 24.08 9.02
N VAL A 233 18.85 23.29 8.07
CA VAL A 233 19.66 22.41 7.20
C VAL A 233 19.45 22.67 5.71
N GLU A 234 18.91 23.83 5.36
CA GLU A 234 18.68 24.26 3.97
C GLU A 234 19.98 24.30 3.18
N PHE A 235 21.05 24.83 3.78
CA PHE A 235 22.36 24.98 3.15
C PHE A 235 23.14 23.68 3.12
N ASP A 236 23.89 23.49 2.04
CA ASP A 236 24.73 22.31 1.94
C ASP A 236 25.91 22.36 2.92
N ASN A 237 26.25 21.20 3.50
CA ASN A 237 27.35 21.00 4.45
C ASN A 237 27.32 21.86 5.73
N GLN A 238 26.20 22.51 6.05
CA GLN A 238 26.08 23.33 7.25
C GLN A 238 24.79 23.01 8.02
N ILE A 239 24.86 23.18 9.34
CA ILE A 239 23.71 23.13 10.25
C ILE A 239 23.75 24.40 11.08
N ILE A 240 22.76 25.27 10.89
CA ILE A 240 22.69 26.55 11.60
C ILE A 240 21.60 26.41 12.66
N CYS A 241 21.98 26.54 13.93
CA CYS A 241 21.04 26.41 15.03
C CYS A 241 20.72 27.77 15.65
N THR A 242 19.43 28.05 15.86
CA THR A 242 18.98 29.19 16.65
C THR A 242 18.85 28.75 18.10
N LYS A 243 19.59 29.41 18.98
CA LYS A 243 19.54 29.13 20.42
C LYS A 243 18.19 29.54 20.98
N ARG A 244 17.66 28.74 21.89
CA ARG A 244 16.45 29.08 22.64
C ARG A 244 16.73 30.22 23.61
N GLU A 245 15.94 31.28 23.54
CA GLU A 245 15.94 32.35 24.53
C GLU A 245 15.29 31.82 25.83
N LYS A 246 15.83 32.25 26.97
CA LYS A 246 15.39 31.79 28.29
C LYS A 246 14.11 32.50 28.72
#